data_AF-A0A1I0X1A0-F1
#
_entry.id   AF-A0A1I0X1A0-F1
#
_cell.length_a   1.000
_cell.length_b   1.000
_cell.length_c   1.000
_cell.angle_alpha   90.00
_cell.angle_beta   90.00
_cell.angle_gamma   90.00
#
_symmetry.space_group_name_H-M   'P 1'
#
loop_
_entity.id
_entity.type
_entity.pdbx_description
1 polymer ?
#
loop_
_entity_poly.entity_id
_entity_poly.type
_entity_poly.pdbx_seq_one_letter_code
_entity_poly.pdbx_strand_id
1 'polypeptide(L)'
;MNVKLTGIAIAALAAALALAYWPAPDSGMSEAAAGAGAASAPPGRSLAAYFNLGAVPPPAPAAAPEPVTLARQLDRLAASGTPEDAYAAYQLLDDCIAFLQEGRLPALEFELGREMTAPEKAAQRQLCAGLTQRQRDERLGYLATAAKAGVPGAATLFLSEGPFGDRSALRNRPDDPLVQAWKQQAIAQLTAQADDAELTSVSTLMMAYLRDGEVVRKDAPQAYGYLLALRMVYDDILAPGVSNPYQDEYWHWLQDELSPAQQAAATAKAQAIAAKFRQHAGRPAHG
;
A
#
# COMPACT_ATOMS: atom_id res chain seq x y z
N MET A 1 47.28 -3.57 17.82
CA MET A 1 46.20 -4.40 17.25
C MET A 1 44.90 -4.00 17.93
N ASN A 2 44.08 -3.17 17.27
CA ASN A 2 42.75 -2.77 17.73
C ASN A 2 41.94 -2.45 16.47
N VAL A 3 41.06 -3.37 16.07
CA VAL A 3 40.15 -3.16 14.94
C VAL A 3 38.82 -2.69 15.52
N LYS A 4 38.47 -1.43 15.26
CA LYS A 4 37.14 -0.88 15.56
C LYS A 4 36.19 -1.35 14.46
N LEU A 5 35.14 -2.07 14.84
CA LEU A 5 33.97 -2.36 14.02
C LEU A 5 33.14 -1.08 13.88
N THR A 6 33.26 -0.40 12.74
CA THR A 6 32.28 0.61 12.31
C THR A 6 31.18 -0.10 11.55
N GLY A 7 30.01 -0.24 12.19
CA GLY A 7 28.78 -0.69 11.56
C GLY A 7 28.31 0.33 10.52
N ILE A 8 28.06 -0.15 9.30
CA ILE A 8 27.46 0.64 8.23
C ILE A 8 25.95 0.50 8.36
N ALA A 9 25.30 1.61 8.68
CA ALA A 9 23.85 1.74 8.63
C ALA A 9 23.40 1.77 7.16
N ILE A 10 22.62 0.77 6.75
CA ILE A 10 21.95 0.75 5.45
C ILE A 10 20.74 1.68 5.56
N ALA A 11 20.81 2.84 4.91
CA ALA A 11 19.72 3.79 4.81
C ALA A 11 18.63 3.24 3.87
N ALA A 12 17.44 2.99 4.41
CA ALA A 12 16.26 2.65 3.64
C ALA A 12 15.60 3.94 3.11
N LEU A 13 15.45 4.02 1.79
CA LEU A 13 14.73 5.09 1.08
C LEU A 13 13.70 4.40 0.19
N ALA A 14 12.46 4.27 0.68
CA ALA A 14 11.26 4.04 -0.13
C ALA A 14 10.01 4.21 0.73
N ALA A 15 9.38 5.38 0.66
CA ALA A 15 7.93 5.61 0.77
C ALA A 15 7.66 7.11 0.91
N ALA A 16 7.69 7.84 -0.20
CA ALA A 16 7.11 9.16 -0.29
C ALA A 16 6.46 9.28 -1.67
N LEU A 17 5.15 9.04 -1.74
CA LEU A 17 4.19 9.61 -2.71
C LEU A 17 2.85 8.87 -2.62
N ALA A 18 2.02 9.27 -1.64
CA ALA A 18 0.55 9.13 -1.71
C ALA A 18 -0.11 10.01 -0.64
N LEU A 19 0.09 11.32 -0.72
CA LEU A 19 -0.76 12.29 -0.03
C LEU A 19 -1.18 13.36 -1.03
N ALA A 20 -2.10 12.97 -1.93
CA ALA A 20 -2.97 13.93 -2.59
C ALA A 20 -4.19 14.15 -1.69
N TYR A 21 -4.15 15.29 -1.01
CA TYR A 21 -5.26 16.02 -0.41
C TYR A 21 -6.63 15.75 -1.07
N TRP A 22 -7.65 15.43 -0.28
CA TRP A 22 -9.05 15.60 -0.69
C TRP A 22 -9.73 16.63 0.21
N PRO A 23 -10.33 17.71 -0.35
CA PRO A 23 -11.07 18.69 0.43
C PRO A 23 -12.50 18.20 0.72
N ALA A 24 -12.99 18.51 1.91
CA ALA A 24 -14.41 18.37 2.24
C ALA A 24 -15.23 19.40 1.44
N PRO A 25 -16.40 19.06 0.88
CA PRO A 25 -17.25 20.03 0.23
C PRO A 25 -18.03 20.86 1.27
N ASP A 26 -17.84 22.17 1.22
CA ASP A 26 -18.71 23.17 1.85
C ASP A 26 -20.09 23.13 1.19
N SER A 27 -21.11 22.76 1.95
CA SER A 27 -22.52 22.89 1.54
C SER A 27 -22.96 24.35 1.67
N GLY A 28 -22.89 25.07 0.54
CA GLY A 28 -23.51 26.37 0.36
C GLY A 28 -25.04 26.31 0.37
N MET A 29 -25.63 27.36 0.94
CA MET A 29 -27.07 27.62 1.06
C MET A 29 -27.84 27.57 -0.27
N SER A 30 -29.10 27.12 -0.20
CA SER A 30 -30.19 27.75 -0.96
C SER A 30 -31.49 27.73 -0.17
N GLU A 31 -32.12 28.90 -0.14
CA GLU A 31 -33.35 29.27 0.58
C GLU A 31 -34.59 29.14 -0.32
N ALA A 32 -35.76 29.07 0.32
CA ALA A 32 -37.14 29.31 -0.17
C ALA A 32 -37.86 28.13 -0.87
N ALA A 33 -39.15 27.82 -0.63
CA ALA A 33 -40.26 28.62 -0.09
C ALA A 33 -41.46 27.77 0.43
N ALA A 34 -42.23 28.38 1.35
CA ALA A 34 -43.69 28.34 1.60
C ALA A 34 -44.41 26.98 1.80
N GLY A 35 -45.01 26.69 2.97
CA GLY A 35 -46.33 27.17 3.47
C GLY A 35 -47.30 25.96 3.52
N ALA A 36 -48.21 25.69 4.46
CA ALA A 36 -48.89 26.49 5.48
C ALA A 36 -49.67 25.59 6.49
N GLY A 37 -49.98 26.16 7.66
CA GLY A 37 -51.12 25.81 8.56
C GLY A 37 -50.91 24.62 9.51
N ALA A 38 -51.30 24.63 10.80
CA ALA A 38 -52.29 25.46 11.50
C ALA A 38 -51.93 25.64 12.98
N ALA A 39 -52.40 26.76 13.54
CA ALA A 39 -52.12 27.29 14.85
C ALA A 39 -52.91 26.62 15.99
N SER A 40 -52.36 26.69 17.20
CA SER A 40 -53.12 26.78 18.46
C SER A 40 -52.28 27.59 19.46
N ALA A 41 -52.86 28.63 20.05
CA ALA A 41 -52.27 29.52 21.07
C ALA A 41 -52.97 29.27 22.44
N PRO A 42 -52.61 29.97 23.52
CA PRO A 42 -51.31 30.09 24.21
C PRO A 42 -51.44 29.73 25.71
N PRO A 43 -50.35 29.77 26.51
CA PRO A 43 -50.44 30.34 27.85
C PRO A 43 -49.53 31.58 27.97
N GLY A 44 -50.02 32.57 28.72
CA GLY A 44 -49.48 33.91 28.82
C GLY A 44 -48.01 33.99 29.21
N ARG A 45 -47.29 34.90 28.54
CA ARG A 45 -45.90 35.24 28.85
C ARG A 45 -45.85 35.98 30.18
N SER A 46 -45.11 35.44 31.15
CA SER A 46 -44.81 36.18 32.38
C SER A 46 -43.81 37.32 32.07
N LEU A 47 -43.88 38.41 32.84
CA LEU A 47 -42.97 39.56 32.75
C LEU A 47 -41.49 39.18 32.94
N ALA A 48 -41.19 37.98 33.47
CA ALA A 48 -39.83 37.44 33.57
C ALA A 48 -39.19 37.18 32.20
N ALA A 49 -39.97 36.97 31.15
CA ALA A 49 -39.47 36.77 29.79
C ALA A 49 -38.92 38.05 29.13
N TYR A 50 -39.33 39.24 29.62
CA TYR A 50 -38.88 40.52 29.07
C TYR A 50 -37.51 40.98 29.58
N PHE A 51 -37.05 40.46 30.71
CA PHE A 51 -35.74 40.82 31.28
C PHE A 51 -34.59 39.86 30.89
N ASN A 52 -34.86 38.86 30.05
CA ASN A 52 -33.87 37.86 29.63
C ASN A 52 -33.58 37.92 28.11
N LEU A 53 -33.38 39.13 27.58
CA LEU A 53 -32.90 39.38 26.21
C LEU A 53 -31.39 39.07 26.04
N GLY A 54 -30.96 37.89 26.48
CA GLY A 54 -29.56 37.47 26.38
C GLY A 54 -29.30 35.99 26.59
N ALA A 55 -30.30 35.19 26.99
CA ALA A 55 -30.12 33.75 27.12
C ALA A 55 -30.42 33.06 25.77
N VAL A 56 -29.41 33.00 24.91
CA VAL A 56 -29.36 31.99 23.85
C VAL A 56 -29.42 30.63 24.56
N PRO A 57 -30.42 29.76 24.29
CA PRO A 57 -30.38 28.40 24.82
C PRO A 57 -29.08 27.75 24.34
N PRO A 58 -28.31 27.11 25.22
CA PRO A 58 -27.04 26.51 24.83
C PRO A 58 -27.29 25.58 23.65
N PRO A 59 -26.46 25.60 22.59
CA PRO A 59 -26.58 24.66 21.50
C PRO A 59 -26.60 23.25 22.11
N ALA A 60 -27.56 22.42 21.70
CA ALA A 60 -27.57 21.01 22.06
C ALA A 60 -26.16 20.45 21.74
N PRO A 61 -25.54 19.68 22.65
CA PRO A 61 -24.24 19.11 22.36
C PRO A 61 -24.35 18.34 21.05
N ALA A 62 -23.56 18.74 20.05
CA ALA A 62 -23.46 18.01 18.81
C ALA A 62 -23.22 16.54 19.19
N ALA A 63 -24.05 15.63 18.66
CA ALA A 63 -23.86 14.21 18.86
C ALA A 63 -22.39 13.91 18.57
N ALA A 64 -21.69 13.30 19.52
CA ALA A 64 -20.28 12.96 19.35
C ALA A 64 -20.15 12.20 18.01
N PRO A 65 -19.17 12.55 17.16
CA PRO A 65 -19.00 11.90 15.87
C PRO A 65 -18.96 10.39 16.11
N GLU A 66 -19.89 9.66 15.48
CA GLU A 66 -19.93 8.22 15.65
C GLU A 66 -18.57 7.63 15.29
N PRO A 67 -18.03 6.71 16.11
CA PRO A 67 -16.73 6.15 15.85
C PRO A 67 -16.76 5.45 14.49
N VAL A 68 -15.80 5.78 13.63
CA VAL A 68 -15.66 5.16 12.31
C VAL A 68 -15.32 3.68 12.53
N THR A 69 -16.26 2.79 12.23
CA THR A 69 -16.09 1.34 12.40
C THR A 69 -15.36 0.72 11.23
N LEU A 70 -14.66 -0.40 11.46
CA LEU A 70 -14.01 -1.19 10.40
C LEU A 70 -15.01 -1.56 9.28
N ALA A 71 -16.21 -2.02 9.63
CA ALA A 71 -17.25 -2.36 8.66
C ALA A 71 -17.61 -1.17 7.75
N ARG A 72 -17.81 0.03 8.33
CA ARG A 72 -18.12 1.24 7.56
C ARG A 72 -16.96 1.66 6.65
N GLN A 73 -15.70 1.42 7.05
CA GLN A 73 -14.56 1.70 6.17
C GLN A 73 -14.51 0.71 5.00
N LEU A 74 -14.67 -0.58 5.27
CA LEU A 74 -14.69 -1.62 4.24
C LEU A 74 -15.85 -1.44 3.26
N ASP A 75 -17.04 -1.08 3.73
CA ASP A 75 -18.19 -0.83 2.86
C ASP A 75 -17.93 0.35 1.91
N ARG A 76 -17.26 1.41 2.39
CA ARG A 76 -16.87 2.55 1.55
C ARG A 76 -15.84 2.16 0.49
N LEU A 77 -14.83 1.38 0.88
CA LEU A 77 -13.80 0.89 -0.05
C LEU A 77 -14.39 -0.07 -1.09
N ALA A 78 -15.32 -0.94 -0.67
CA ALA A 78 -16.01 -1.84 -1.58
C ALA A 78 -16.94 -1.11 -2.55
N ALA A 79 -17.56 -0.01 -2.12
CA ALA A 79 -18.51 0.75 -2.94
C ALA A 79 -17.89 1.46 -4.15
N SER A 80 -16.61 1.82 -4.10
CA SER A 80 -15.94 2.45 -5.25
C SER A 80 -15.63 1.46 -6.37
N GLY A 81 -15.38 0.19 -6.01
CA GLY A 81 -14.99 -0.87 -6.94
C GLY A 81 -13.61 -0.67 -7.58
N THR A 82 -12.80 0.27 -7.10
CA THR A 82 -11.46 0.52 -7.67
C THR A 82 -10.45 -0.53 -7.17
N PRO A 83 -9.46 -0.92 -7.98
CA PRO A 83 -8.38 -1.78 -7.53
C PRO A 83 -7.59 -1.22 -6.35
N GLU A 84 -7.39 0.10 -6.30
CA GLU A 84 -6.68 0.80 -5.24
C GLU A 84 -7.43 0.68 -3.91
N ASP A 85 -8.76 0.80 -3.93
CA ASP A 85 -9.57 0.63 -2.72
C ASP A 85 -9.64 -0.84 -2.28
N ALA A 86 -9.56 -1.80 -3.21
CA ALA A 86 -9.35 -3.20 -2.85
C ALA A 86 -8.00 -3.37 -2.13
N TYR A 87 -6.93 -2.73 -2.61
CA TYR A 87 -5.63 -2.78 -1.93
C TYR A 87 -5.69 -2.13 -0.54
N ALA A 88 -6.35 -0.97 -0.40
CA ALA A 88 -6.56 -0.32 0.89
C ALA A 88 -7.41 -1.18 1.84
N ALA A 89 -8.40 -1.92 1.33
CA ALA A 89 -9.20 -2.85 2.13
C ALA A 89 -8.34 -4.02 2.64
N TYR A 90 -7.45 -4.56 1.80
CA TYR A 90 -6.45 -5.54 2.23
C TYR A 90 -5.56 -4.98 3.35
N GLN A 91 -4.97 -3.79 3.17
CA GLN A 91 -4.08 -3.17 4.15
C GLN A 91 -4.79 -2.94 5.50
N LEU A 92 -6.02 -2.41 5.45
CA LEU A 92 -6.83 -2.18 6.65
C LEU A 92 -7.09 -3.47 7.43
N LEU A 93 -7.38 -4.56 6.73
CA LEU A 93 -7.58 -5.88 7.35
C LEU A 93 -6.28 -6.45 7.89
N ASP A 94 -5.19 -6.37 7.13
CA ASP A 94 -3.86 -6.86 7.51
C ASP A 94 -3.34 -6.14 8.76
N ASP A 95 -3.47 -4.81 8.81
CA ASP A 95 -3.14 -3.98 9.96
C ASP A 95 -3.96 -4.37 11.20
N CYS A 96 -5.26 -4.61 11.04
CA CYS A 96 -6.07 -5.08 12.15
C CYS A 96 -5.67 -6.47 12.64
N ILE A 97 -5.27 -7.38 11.74
CA ILE A 97 -4.78 -8.71 12.11
C ILE A 97 -3.47 -8.58 12.88
N ALA A 98 -2.49 -7.85 12.33
CA ALA A 98 -1.18 -7.63 12.94
C ALA A 98 -1.29 -6.93 14.30
N PHE A 99 -2.08 -5.86 14.38
CA PHE A 99 -2.29 -5.13 15.63
C PHE A 99 -2.93 -5.98 16.73
N LEU A 100 -3.91 -6.82 16.39
CA LEU A 100 -4.55 -7.69 17.39
C LEU A 100 -3.62 -8.82 17.86
N GLN A 101 -2.63 -9.21 17.06
CA GLN A 101 -1.64 -10.23 17.42
C GLN A 101 -0.46 -9.65 18.20
N GLU A 102 0.04 -8.48 17.79
CA GLU A 102 1.31 -7.93 18.28
C GLU A 102 1.13 -6.68 19.15
N GLY A 103 -0.03 -6.04 19.14
CA GLY A 103 -0.29 -4.77 19.84
C GLY A 103 0.42 -3.56 19.23
N ARG A 104 0.93 -3.69 17.99
CA ARG A 104 1.68 -2.68 17.24
C ARG A 104 1.46 -2.83 15.74
N LEU A 105 1.88 -1.82 14.98
CA LEU A 105 1.84 -1.81 13.51
C LEU A 105 3.26 -1.55 12.97
N PRO A 106 4.06 -2.60 12.71
CA PRO A 106 5.48 -2.42 12.36
C PRO A 106 5.72 -1.56 11.12
N ALA A 107 4.84 -1.65 10.12
CA ALA A 107 4.91 -0.82 8.91
C ALA A 107 4.74 0.67 9.25
N LEU A 108 3.70 1.01 10.01
CA LEU A 108 3.46 2.38 10.47
C LEU A 108 4.59 2.90 11.37
N GLU A 109 5.13 2.08 12.27
CA GLU A 109 6.23 2.47 13.15
C GLU A 109 7.53 2.74 12.38
N PHE A 110 7.79 1.95 11.33
CA PHE A 110 8.90 2.16 10.41
C PHE A 110 8.73 3.48 9.63
N GLU A 111 7.54 3.74 9.08
CA GLU A 111 7.22 4.96 8.35
C GLU A 111 7.33 6.22 9.22
N LEU A 112 6.84 6.15 10.47
CA LEU A 112 6.89 7.27 11.40
C LEU A 112 8.23 7.40 12.12
N GLY A 113 9.10 6.39 12.07
CA GLY A 113 10.34 6.31 12.84
C GLY A 113 10.12 6.30 14.36
N ARG A 114 8.93 5.91 14.83
CA ARG A 114 8.56 5.85 16.26
C ARG A 114 7.48 4.82 16.52
N GLU A 115 7.40 4.36 17.78
CA GLU A 115 6.28 3.54 18.22
C GLU A 115 4.94 4.30 18.25
N MET A 116 3.86 3.55 18.19
CA MET A 116 2.51 4.08 18.41
C MET A 116 2.34 4.55 19.86
N THR A 117 1.81 5.76 20.03
CA THR A 117 1.40 6.33 21.33
C THR A 117 0.20 5.56 21.91
N ALA A 118 -0.03 5.71 23.22
CA ALA A 118 -1.19 5.08 23.86
C ALA A 118 -2.55 5.49 23.24
N PRO A 119 -2.80 6.76 22.87
CA PRO A 119 -4.00 7.15 22.13
C PRO A 119 -4.13 6.48 20.76
N GLU A 120 -3.04 6.36 20.00
CA GLU A 120 -3.05 5.69 18.69
C GLU A 120 -3.38 4.20 18.84
N LYS A 121 -2.78 3.52 19.83
CA LYS A 121 -3.11 2.12 20.15
C LYS A 121 -4.57 1.96 20.59
N ALA A 122 -5.12 2.92 21.33
CA ALA A 122 -6.53 2.89 21.73
C ALA A 122 -7.46 3.06 20.53
N ALA A 123 -7.15 3.99 19.62
CA ALA A 123 -7.90 4.21 18.38
C ALA A 123 -7.85 2.97 17.47
N GLN A 124 -6.66 2.38 17.27
CA GLN A 124 -6.52 1.16 16.47
C GLN A 124 -7.29 -0.01 17.07
N ARG A 125 -7.27 -0.17 18.41
CA ARG A 125 -8.07 -1.19 19.10
C ARG A 125 -9.57 -0.99 18.87
N GLN A 126 -10.05 0.25 18.92
CA GLN A 126 -11.45 0.57 18.68
C GLN A 126 -11.85 0.28 17.22
N LEU A 127 -11.00 0.64 16.26
CA LEU A 127 -11.22 0.36 14.84
C LEU A 127 -11.33 -1.16 14.60
N CYS A 128 -10.38 -1.92 15.12
CA CYS A 128 -10.26 -3.37 14.87
C CYS A 128 -11.16 -4.24 15.77
N ALA A 129 -11.91 -3.65 16.71
CA ALA A 129 -12.76 -4.39 17.64
C ALA A 129 -13.84 -5.25 16.93
N GLY A 130 -14.25 -4.84 15.73
CA GLY A 130 -15.26 -5.53 14.92
C GLY A 130 -14.71 -6.52 13.90
N LEU A 131 -13.41 -6.86 13.92
CA LEU A 131 -12.82 -7.75 12.92
C LEU A 131 -13.38 -9.18 13.03
N THR A 132 -14.08 -9.62 12.00
CA THR A 132 -14.71 -10.95 11.92
C THR A 132 -13.81 -11.98 11.23
N GLN A 133 -14.10 -13.27 11.41
CA GLN A 133 -13.38 -14.33 10.69
C GLN A 133 -13.60 -14.22 9.17
N ARG A 134 -14.82 -13.92 8.74
CA ARG A 134 -15.14 -13.70 7.33
C ARG A 134 -14.23 -12.66 6.69
N GLN A 135 -14.03 -11.52 7.35
CA GLN A 135 -13.14 -10.46 6.88
C GLN A 135 -11.67 -10.92 6.81
N ARG A 136 -11.22 -11.75 7.76
CA ARG A 136 -9.88 -12.36 7.70
C ARG A 136 -9.72 -13.27 6.48
N ASP A 137 -10.77 -14.01 6.14
CA ASP A 137 -10.78 -14.92 4.99
C ASP A 137 -10.88 -14.15 3.66
N GLU A 138 -11.61 -13.03 3.62
CA GLU A 138 -11.79 -12.18 2.43
C GLU A 138 -10.55 -11.33 2.09
N ARG A 139 -9.69 -11.01 3.07
CA ARG A 139 -8.45 -10.23 2.92
C ARG A 139 -7.64 -10.59 1.66
N LEU A 140 -7.39 -11.87 1.43
CA LEU A 140 -6.56 -12.30 0.29
C LEU A 140 -7.26 -12.13 -1.06
N GLY A 141 -8.59 -12.11 -1.08
CA GLY A 141 -9.38 -11.81 -2.28
C GLY A 141 -9.19 -10.36 -2.74
N TYR A 142 -9.14 -9.43 -1.78
CA TYR A 142 -8.82 -8.02 -2.05
C TYR A 142 -7.41 -7.86 -2.63
N LEU A 143 -6.41 -8.51 -2.00
CA LEU A 143 -5.03 -8.49 -2.49
C LEU A 143 -4.89 -9.08 -3.89
N ALA A 144 -5.52 -10.23 -4.14
CA ALA A 144 -5.49 -10.87 -5.45
C ALA A 144 -6.11 -9.97 -6.54
N THR A 145 -7.17 -9.22 -6.21
CA THR A 145 -7.81 -8.26 -7.10
C THR A 145 -6.87 -7.10 -7.42
N ALA A 146 -6.27 -6.49 -6.40
CA ALA A 146 -5.31 -5.39 -6.55
C ALA A 146 -4.07 -5.82 -7.34
N ALA A 147 -3.49 -6.99 -7.03
CA ALA A 147 -2.31 -7.51 -7.70
C ALA A 147 -2.56 -7.81 -9.19
N LYS A 148 -3.72 -8.40 -9.50
CA LYS A 148 -4.14 -8.65 -10.89
C LYS A 148 -4.34 -7.35 -11.68
N ALA A 149 -4.82 -6.30 -11.03
CA ALA A 149 -5.09 -5.01 -11.66
C ALA A 149 -3.85 -4.13 -11.82
N GLY A 150 -2.70 -4.53 -11.26
CA GLY A 150 -1.47 -3.75 -11.38
C GLY A 150 -1.25 -2.69 -10.30
N VAL A 151 -1.99 -2.76 -9.18
CA VAL A 151 -1.81 -1.78 -8.09
C VAL A 151 -0.37 -1.90 -7.54
N PRO A 152 0.39 -0.79 -7.46
CA PRO A 152 1.78 -0.82 -7.02
C PRO A 152 1.98 -1.51 -5.67
N GLY A 153 2.96 -2.42 -5.60
CA GLY A 153 3.29 -3.20 -4.40
C GLY A 153 2.35 -4.38 -4.10
N ALA A 154 1.14 -4.43 -4.69
CA ALA A 154 0.19 -5.51 -4.41
C ALA A 154 0.68 -6.88 -4.88
N ALA A 155 1.36 -6.98 -6.02
CA ALA A 155 1.92 -8.25 -6.49
C ALA A 155 3.08 -8.76 -5.62
N THR A 156 3.89 -7.86 -5.05
CA THR A 156 4.94 -8.22 -4.10
C THR A 156 4.36 -8.78 -2.80
N LEU A 157 3.31 -8.16 -2.27
CA LEU A 157 2.60 -8.68 -1.09
C LEU A 157 1.85 -9.98 -1.41
N PHE A 158 1.22 -10.08 -2.58
CA PHE A 158 0.58 -11.32 -3.03
C PHE A 158 1.58 -12.46 -3.06
N LEU A 159 2.79 -12.23 -3.59
CA LEU A 159 3.82 -13.26 -3.57
C LEU A 159 4.16 -13.72 -2.14
N SER A 160 4.33 -12.78 -1.21
CA SER A 160 4.81 -13.05 0.16
C SER A 160 3.77 -13.71 1.06
N GLU A 161 2.48 -13.53 0.78
CA GLU A 161 1.37 -14.16 1.52
C GLU A 161 1.34 -15.68 1.38
N GLY A 162 1.76 -16.21 0.23
CA GLY A 162 1.64 -17.64 -0.07
C GLY A 162 0.18 -18.09 -0.27
N PRO A 163 -0.03 -19.35 -0.70
CA PRO A 163 -1.36 -19.85 -1.00
C PRO A 163 -2.24 -19.84 0.26
N PHE A 164 -3.43 -19.26 0.14
CA PHE A 164 -4.39 -19.10 1.24
C PHE A 164 -3.82 -18.37 2.48
N GLY A 165 -2.74 -17.59 2.32
CA GLY A 165 -2.10 -16.85 3.42
C GLY A 165 -1.12 -17.70 4.25
N ASP A 166 -0.84 -18.94 3.84
CA ASP A 166 0.19 -19.78 4.45
C ASP A 166 1.55 -19.49 3.81
N ARG A 167 2.24 -18.47 4.33
CA ARG A 167 3.61 -18.11 3.91
C ARG A 167 4.58 -19.29 4.05
N SER A 168 4.36 -20.15 5.06
CA SER A 168 5.24 -21.29 5.32
C SER A 168 5.14 -22.38 4.25
N ALA A 169 4.02 -22.44 3.51
CA ALA A 169 3.83 -23.40 2.43
C ALA A 169 4.87 -23.26 1.32
N LEU A 170 5.34 -22.03 1.05
CA LEU A 170 6.35 -21.76 0.04
C LEU A 170 7.65 -22.54 0.30
N ARG A 171 8.02 -22.66 1.60
CA ARG A 171 9.20 -23.39 2.08
C ARG A 171 8.92 -24.87 2.37
N ASN A 172 7.83 -25.16 3.06
CA ASN A 172 7.59 -26.47 3.67
C ASN A 172 6.91 -27.46 2.71
N ARG A 173 6.23 -26.96 1.68
CA ARG A 173 5.49 -27.76 0.70
C ARG A 173 5.78 -27.27 -0.72
N PRO A 174 7.05 -27.13 -1.13
CA PRO A 174 7.41 -26.45 -2.38
C PRO A 174 6.87 -27.17 -3.61
N ASP A 175 6.67 -28.49 -3.56
CA ASP A 175 6.21 -29.33 -4.66
C ASP A 175 4.68 -29.57 -4.67
N ASP A 176 3.94 -28.99 -3.72
CA ASP A 176 2.47 -29.06 -3.70
C ASP A 176 1.91 -28.36 -4.96
N PRO A 177 1.02 -29.00 -5.75
CA PRO A 177 0.45 -28.41 -6.95
C PRO A 177 -0.20 -27.05 -6.73
N LEU A 178 -0.83 -26.81 -5.58
CA LEU A 178 -1.46 -25.52 -5.26
C LEU A 178 -0.40 -24.45 -4.99
N VAL A 179 0.71 -24.82 -4.34
CA VAL A 179 1.86 -23.94 -4.12
C VAL A 179 2.53 -23.58 -5.44
N GLN A 180 2.67 -24.54 -6.36
CA GLN A 180 3.22 -24.32 -7.69
C GLN A 180 2.32 -23.40 -8.53
N ALA A 181 1.01 -23.63 -8.53
CA ALA A 181 0.05 -22.76 -9.21
C ALA A 181 0.10 -21.32 -8.65
N TRP A 182 0.21 -21.17 -7.33
CA TRP A 182 0.37 -19.87 -6.68
C TRP A 182 1.65 -19.15 -7.13
N LYS A 183 2.80 -19.83 -7.09
CA LYS A 183 4.10 -19.27 -7.53
C LYS A 183 4.03 -18.80 -8.97
N GLN A 184 3.47 -19.61 -9.87
CA GLN A 184 3.27 -19.25 -11.28
C GLN A 184 2.40 -18.01 -11.43
N GLN A 185 1.28 -17.93 -10.70
CA GLN A 185 0.40 -16.77 -10.73
C GLN A 185 1.12 -15.50 -10.21
N ALA A 186 1.78 -15.59 -9.06
CA ALA A 186 2.48 -14.46 -8.45
C ALA A 186 3.60 -13.94 -9.36
N ILE A 187 4.40 -14.82 -9.95
CA ILE A 187 5.46 -14.45 -10.89
C ILE A 187 4.89 -13.85 -12.16
N ALA A 188 3.78 -14.37 -12.69
CA ALA A 188 3.12 -13.78 -13.86
C ALA A 188 2.64 -12.34 -13.58
N GLN A 189 2.04 -12.10 -12.41
CA GLN A 189 1.59 -10.76 -12.01
C GLN A 189 2.76 -9.80 -11.81
N LEU A 190 3.80 -10.22 -11.07
CA LEU A 190 5.02 -9.44 -10.92
C LEU A 190 5.68 -9.13 -12.27
N THR A 191 5.73 -10.10 -13.17
CA THR A 191 6.34 -9.91 -14.50
C THR A 191 5.57 -8.88 -15.30
N ALA A 192 4.23 -8.97 -15.32
CA ALA A 192 3.39 -8.00 -16.01
C ALA A 192 3.56 -6.58 -15.45
N GLN A 193 3.62 -6.42 -14.11
CA GLN A 193 3.83 -5.12 -13.47
C GLN A 193 5.26 -4.58 -13.69
N ALA A 194 6.28 -5.43 -13.64
CA ALA A 194 7.65 -5.05 -13.93
C ALA A 194 7.83 -4.63 -15.40
N ASP A 195 7.18 -5.34 -16.32
CA ASP A 195 7.11 -4.98 -17.73
C ASP A 195 6.31 -3.69 -17.95
N ASP A 196 5.52 -3.24 -16.97
CA ASP A 196 4.86 -1.93 -16.94
C ASP A 196 5.61 -0.88 -16.09
N ALA A 197 6.89 -1.15 -15.80
CA ALA A 197 7.78 -0.26 -15.07
C ALA A 197 7.34 0.06 -13.62
N GLU A 198 6.61 -0.85 -12.97
CA GLU A 198 6.40 -0.79 -11.51
C GLU A 198 7.67 -1.28 -10.80
N LEU A 199 8.38 -0.35 -10.14
CA LEU A 199 9.73 -0.60 -9.64
C LEU A 199 9.81 -1.64 -8.52
N THR A 200 8.76 -1.76 -7.70
CA THR A 200 8.74 -2.75 -6.61
C THR A 200 8.76 -4.16 -7.20
N SER A 201 8.02 -4.39 -8.28
CA SER A 201 7.99 -5.65 -9.03
C SER A 201 9.31 -5.94 -9.73
N VAL A 202 9.94 -4.92 -10.34
CA VAL A 202 11.29 -5.04 -10.93
C VAL A 202 12.30 -5.48 -9.86
N SER A 203 12.30 -4.82 -8.69
CA SER A 203 13.20 -5.15 -7.57
C SER A 203 12.91 -6.54 -6.98
N THR A 204 11.63 -6.88 -6.81
CA THR A 204 11.20 -8.18 -6.30
C THR A 204 11.67 -9.31 -7.22
N LEU A 205 11.50 -9.17 -8.53
CA LEU A 205 11.93 -10.17 -9.50
C LEU A 205 13.45 -10.27 -9.62
N MET A 206 14.17 -9.14 -9.56
CA MET A 206 15.63 -9.13 -9.49
C MET A 206 16.11 -10.02 -8.33
N MET A 207 15.59 -9.79 -7.12
CA MET A 207 15.95 -10.57 -5.95
C MET A 207 15.48 -12.03 -6.02
N ALA A 208 14.31 -12.29 -6.61
CA ALA A 208 13.76 -13.63 -6.74
C ALA A 208 14.63 -14.51 -7.64
N TYR A 209 15.09 -14.01 -8.79
CA TYR A 209 15.91 -14.76 -9.74
C TYR A 209 17.41 -14.78 -9.41
N LEU A 210 17.88 -13.93 -8.49
CA LEU A 210 19.30 -13.77 -8.16
C LEU A 210 19.94 -15.05 -7.60
N ARG A 211 19.19 -15.84 -6.84
CA ARG A 211 19.64 -17.07 -6.19
C ARG A 211 18.50 -18.08 -6.13
N ASP A 212 18.83 -19.35 -5.92
CA ASP A 212 17.80 -20.36 -5.67
C ASP A 212 17.00 -19.98 -4.42
N GLY A 213 15.68 -19.88 -4.60
CA GLY A 213 14.77 -19.44 -3.57
C GLY A 213 13.52 -20.32 -3.49
N GLU A 214 12.65 -19.96 -2.57
CA GLU A 214 11.40 -20.69 -2.33
C GLU A 214 10.40 -20.50 -3.48
N VAL A 215 10.50 -19.41 -4.25
CA VAL A 215 9.51 -19.00 -5.26
C VAL A 215 9.92 -19.39 -6.67
N VAL A 216 11.17 -19.12 -7.05
CA VAL A 216 11.76 -19.43 -8.35
C VAL A 216 13.15 -20.00 -8.16
N ARG A 217 13.62 -20.73 -9.19
CA ARG A 217 15.03 -21.12 -9.29
C ARG A 217 15.85 -19.92 -9.77
N LYS A 218 17.15 -19.95 -9.47
CA LYS A 218 18.09 -18.97 -10.00
C LYS A 218 17.97 -18.90 -11.54
N ASP A 219 17.87 -17.69 -12.06
CA ASP A 219 17.91 -17.39 -13.50
C ASP A 219 18.74 -16.11 -13.69
N ALA A 220 20.04 -16.30 -13.95
CA ALA A 220 20.99 -15.18 -14.06
C ALA A 220 20.61 -14.20 -15.19
N PRO A 221 20.18 -14.64 -16.40
CA PRO A 221 19.64 -13.74 -17.41
C PRO A 221 18.48 -12.86 -16.93
N GLN A 222 17.48 -13.43 -16.24
CA GLN A 222 16.35 -12.65 -15.71
C GLN A 222 16.81 -11.67 -14.63
N ALA A 223 17.58 -12.14 -13.64
CA ALA A 223 18.10 -11.31 -12.56
C ALA A 223 18.91 -10.11 -13.10
N TYR A 224 19.78 -10.37 -14.08
CA TYR A 224 20.59 -9.35 -14.74
C TYR A 224 19.74 -8.33 -15.50
N GLY A 225 18.72 -8.76 -16.23
CA GLY A 225 17.81 -7.86 -16.94
C GLY A 225 17.06 -6.90 -16.01
N TYR A 226 16.54 -7.40 -14.89
CA TYR A 226 15.87 -6.54 -13.91
C TYR A 226 16.85 -5.64 -13.15
N LEU A 227 18.05 -6.13 -12.80
CA LEU A 227 19.10 -5.31 -12.18
C LEU A 227 19.51 -4.16 -13.10
N LEU A 228 19.70 -4.44 -14.39
CA LEU A 228 20.06 -3.42 -15.38
C LEU A 228 18.94 -2.38 -15.54
N ALA A 229 17.68 -2.80 -15.51
CA ALA A 229 16.53 -1.88 -15.55
C ALA A 229 16.56 -0.91 -14.35
N LEU A 230 16.78 -1.44 -13.13
CA LEU A 230 16.89 -0.62 -11.93
C LEU A 230 18.06 0.36 -12.01
N ARG A 231 19.21 -0.09 -12.53
CA ARG A 231 20.38 0.78 -12.73
C ARG A 231 20.06 1.93 -13.66
N MET A 232 19.52 1.64 -14.85
CA MET A 232 19.14 2.65 -15.83
C MET A 232 18.13 3.65 -15.25
N VAL A 233 17.09 3.18 -14.56
CA VAL A 233 16.09 4.08 -13.95
C VAL A 233 16.71 4.95 -12.87
N TYR A 234 17.59 4.40 -12.03
CA TYR A 234 18.23 5.16 -10.96
C TYR A 234 19.17 6.23 -11.50
N ASP A 235 20.09 5.84 -12.40
CA ASP A 235 21.10 6.73 -12.99
C ASP A 235 20.48 7.83 -13.85
N ASP A 236 19.46 7.48 -14.65
CA ASP A 236 18.91 8.42 -15.64
C ASP A 236 17.78 9.30 -15.08
N ILE A 237 17.05 8.83 -14.05
CA ILE A 237 15.72 9.39 -13.72
C ILE A 237 15.60 9.74 -12.24
N LEU A 238 15.88 8.80 -11.33
CA LEU A 238 15.61 9.01 -9.91
C LEU A 238 16.67 9.86 -9.21
N ALA A 239 17.95 9.62 -9.48
CA ALA A 239 19.04 10.33 -8.83
C ALA A 239 20.26 10.55 -9.75
N PRO A 240 20.11 11.34 -10.83
CA PRO A 240 21.21 11.60 -11.76
C PRO A 240 22.44 12.18 -11.06
N GLY A 241 23.60 11.58 -11.30
CA GLY A 241 24.89 12.02 -10.74
C GLY A 241 25.15 11.55 -9.30
N VAL A 242 24.26 10.76 -8.69
CA VAL A 242 24.47 10.12 -7.39
C VAL A 242 25.03 8.71 -7.60
N SER A 243 25.88 8.24 -6.68
CA SER A 243 26.32 6.85 -6.70
C SER A 243 25.12 5.91 -6.65
N ASN A 244 25.08 4.95 -7.56
CA ASN A 244 23.94 4.08 -7.72
C ASN A 244 24.07 2.84 -6.82
N PRO A 245 23.06 2.55 -6.00
CA PRO A 245 23.12 1.47 -5.01
C PRO A 245 23.18 0.08 -5.65
N TYR A 246 22.92 -0.03 -6.95
CA TYR A 246 22.93 -1.28 -7.70
C TYR A 246 24.26 -1.54 -8.44
N GLN A 247 25.35 -0.82 -8.12
CA GLN A 247 26.56 -0.84 -8.94
C GLN A 247 27.53 -2.02 -8.72
N ASP A 248 27.77 -2.49 -7.49
CA ASP A 248 29.11 -3.04 -7.22
C ASP A 248 29.26 -4.50 -6.75
N GLU A 249 28.20 -5.21 -6.31
CA GLU A 249 28.38 -6.60 -5.85
C GLU A 249 27.80 -7.67 -6.80
N TYR A 250 26.55 -7.54 -7.22
CA TYR A 250 25.89 -8.58 -8.02
C TYR A 250 26.13 -8.45 -9.53
N TRP A 251 26.50 -7.26 -9.98
CA TRP A 251 26.57 -6.91 -11.40
C TRP A 251 27.61 -7.72 -12.17
N HIS A 252 28.88 -7.66 -11.73
CA HIS A 252 29.97 -8.33 -12.44
C HIS A 252 29.80 -9.85 -12.44
N TRP A 253 29.38 -10.41 -11.30
CA TRP A 253 29.10 -11.83 -11.20
C TRP A 253 27.99 -12.30 -12.14
N LEU A 254 26.86 -11.59 -12.19
CA LEU A 254 25.78 -11.92 -13.13
C LEU A 254 26.22 -11.73 -14.58
N GLN A 255 27.01 -10.71 -14.89
CA GLN A 255 27.47 -10.47 -16.25
C GLN A 255 28.38 -11.60 -16.77
N ASP A 256 29.29 -12.09 -15.91
CA ASP A 256 30.26 -13.13 -16.27
C ASP A 256 29.62 -14.51 -16.50
N GLU A 257 28.43 -14.76 -15.94
CA GLU A 257 27.67 -16.00 -16.14
C GLU A 257 26.88 -16.04 -17.47
N LEU A 258 26.77 -14.91 -18.18
CA LEU A 258 25.89 -14.77 -19.33
C LEU A 258 26.66 -14.85 -20.65
N SER A 259 26.11 -15.58 -21.61
CA SER A 259 26.54 -15.48 -23.01
C SER A 259 26.21 -14.09 -23.61
N PRO A 260 26.91 -13.66 -24.67
CA PRO A 260 26.62 -12.38 -25.33
C PRO A 260 25.16 -12.23 -25.78
N ALA A 261 24.54 -13.33 -26.23
CA ALA A 261 23.13 -13.33 -26.62
C ALA A 261 22.18 -13.07 -25.42
N GLN A 262 22.48 -13.66 -24.26
CA GLN A 262 21.72 -13.41 -23.03
C GLN A 262 21.91 -11.98 -22.52
N GLN A 263 23.13 -11.44 -22.57
CA GLN A 263 23.39 -10.04 -22.22
C GLN A 263 22.61 -9.07 -23.14
N ALA A 264 22.58 -9.34 -24.44
CA ALA A 264 21.83 -8.54 -25.40
C ALA A 264 20.31 -8.59 -25.12
N ALA A 265 19.76 -9.77 -24.85
CA ALA A 265 18.34 -9.93 -24.52
C ALA A 265 17.96 -9.21 -23.21
N ALA A 266 18.79 -9.37 -22.17
CA ALA A 266 18.60 -8.69 -20.89
C ALA A 266 18.71 -7.15 -21.03
N THR A 267 19.64 -6.68 -21.86
CA THR A 267 19.76 -5.25 -22.19
C THR A 267 18.50 -4.72 -22.88
N ALA A 268 17.97 -5.45 -23.86
CA ALA A 268 16.74 -5.05 -24.55
C ALA A 268 15.55 -4.98 -23.58
N LYS A 269 15.42 -5.97 -22.68
CA LYS A 269 14.40 -5.96 -21.63
C LYS A 269 14.55 -4.76 -20.69
N ALA A 270 15.76 -4.51 -20.20
CA ALA A 270 16.04 -3.38 -19.31
C ALA A 270 15.72 -2.03 -19.95
N GLN A 271 16.10 -1.85 -21.22
CA GLN A 271 15.79 -0.66 -22.00
C GLN A 271 14.28 -0.47 -22.18
N ALA A 272 13.51 -1.53 -22.42
CA ALA A 272 12.06 -1.46 -22.53
C ALA A 272 11.40 -0.99 -21.22
N ILE A 273 11.82 -1.56 -20.08
CA ILE A 273 11.33 -1.16 -18.75
C ILE A 273 11.70 0.31 -18.48
N ALA A 274 12.97 0.69 -18.66
CA ALA A 274 13.43 2.06 -18.44
C ALA A 274 12.71 3.06 -19.35
N ALA A 275 12.45 2.70 -20.62
CA ALA A 275 11.70 3.54 -21.55
C ALA A 275 10.26 3.78 -21.08
N LYS A 276 9.56 2.74 -20.62
CA LYS A 276 8.21 2.89 -20.03
C LYS A 276 8.25 3.74 -18.77
N PHE A 277 9.25 3.56 -17.90
CA PHE A 277 9.39 4.40 -16.71
C PHE A 277 9.53 5.88 -17.07
N ARG A 278 10.34 6.22 -18.09
CA ARG A 278 10.45 7.60 -18.60
C ARG A 278 9.11 8.13 -19.13
N GLN A 279 8.31 7.29 -19.79
CA GLN A 279 6.98 7.68 -20.25
C GLN A 279 6.05 7.98 -19.07
N HIS A 280 6.08 7.19 -18.00
CA HIS A 280 5.29 7.44 -16.80
C HIS A 280 5.75 8.70 -16.06
N ALA A 281 7.06 8.89 -15.88
CA ALA A 281 7.62 10.07 -15.22
C ALA A 281 7.42 11.38 -16.02
N GLY A 282 7.37 11.29 -17.35
CA GLY A 282 7.15 12.43 -18.25
C GLY A 282 5.68 12.81 -18.46
N ARG A 283 4.73 11.96 -18.06
CA ARG A 283 3.30 12.31 -18.07
C ARG A 283 3.01 13.17 -16.84
N PRO A 284 2.37 14.34 -16.97
CA PRO A 284 1.79 15.00 -15.80
C PRO A 284 0.82 13.99 -15.17
N ALA A 285 0.94 13.77 -13.85
CA ALA A 285 -0.02 12.97 -13.11
C ALA A 285 -1.42 13.49 -13.49
N HIS A 286 -2.21 12.67 -14.17
CA HIS A 286 -3.49 13.09 -14.72
C HIS A 286 -4.34 13.69 -13.58
N GLY A 287 -4.80 14.92 -13.81
CA GLY A 287 -5.63 15.70 -12.88
C GLY A 287 -7.07 15.27 -12.80
#